data_AF-X1UKF2-F1
#
_entry.id   AF-X1UKF2-F1
#
_cell.length_a   1.000
_cell.length_b   1.000
_cell.length_c   1.000
_cell.angle_alpha   90.00
_cell.angle_beta   90.00
_cell.angle_gamma   90.00
#
_symmetry.space_group_name_H-M   'P 1'
#
loop_
_entity.id
_entity.type
_entity.pdbx_description
1 polymer ?
#
loop_
_entity_poly.entity_id
_entity_poly.type
_entity_poly.pdbx_seq_one_letter_code
_entity_poly.pdbx_strand_id
1 'polypeptide(L)'
;PDGIRAAKPAKQKALKEENAEGQRYTQQVLEIEGTQMPMMTPVQEQGIESPFDDPRPGESVVLLSATGVVWSYAVDDRLIPRSITPSQLIAALQCDPSTPGQKLPEKHNDRVMAGYRQFRQDAEHRLGRSRRPGSDSRIRRYLSKYLSLAREEAKDNPEELQRIAVLRQIFLDKLPESVLPELRDIRELGLESTGLIRRLEALRFRYRLAPIADDEVGETTMETEIVRIVCSEGLL
;
A
#
# COMPACT_ATOMS: atom_id res chain seq x y z
N PRO A 1 83.30 0.71 -20.44
CA PRO A 1 82.50 -0.51 -20.69
C PRO A 1 81.57 -0.80 -19.50
N ASP A 2 80.26 -0.68 -19.74
CA ASP A 2 79.09 -1.37 -19.14
C ASP A 2 79.04 -1.57 -17.62
N GLY A 3 77.98 -1.29 -16.86
CA GLY A 3 76.59 -0.98 -17.15
C GLY A 3 75.72 -1.38 -15.93
N ILE A 4 74.63 -0.63 -15.72
CA ILE A 4 73.37 -1.02 -15.03
C ILE A 4 73.26 -0.91 -13.48
N ARG A 5 72.19 -0.20 -13.09
CA ARG A 5 71.67 0.14 -11.75
C ARG A 5 70.80 -0.98 -11.15
N ALA A 6 70.74 -1.06 -9.81
CA ALA A 6 69.56 -1.36 -8.95
C ALA A 6 70.05 -1.69 -7.52
N ALA A 7 69.30 -1.64 -6.42
CA ALA A 7 68.12 -0.94 -5.93
C ALA A 7 68.08 -1.32 -4.42
N LYS A 8 67.72 -0.38 -3.53
CA LYS A 8 67.61 -0.65 -2.07
C LYS A 8 66.45 -1.62 -1.79
N PRO A 9 66.58 -2.56 -0.83
CA PRO A 9 65.42 -3.27 -0.33
C PRO A 9 64.62 -2.39 0.63
N ALA A 10 63.34 -2.22 0.32
CA ALA A 10 62.31 -1.75 1.23
C ALA A 10 61.90 -2.87 2.18
N LYS A 11 61.69 -2.56 3.47
CA LYS A 11 60.75 -3.30 4.33
C LYS A 11 60.46 -2.57 5.64
N GLN A 12 59.18 -2.66 6.02
CA GLN A 12 58.58 -2.45 7.34
C GLN A 12 58.10 -1.04 7.71
N LYS A 13 56.91 -0.70 7.18
CA LYS A 13 55.83 -0.09 7.99
C LYS A 13 54.48 -0.27 7.27
N ALA A 14 53.92 -1.47 7.37
CA ALA A 14 52.54 -1.75 6.98
C ALA A 14 52.06 -2.94 7.82
N LEU A 15 51.58 -2.64 9.02
CA LEU A 15 50.86 -3.55 9.93
C LEU A 15 50.30 -2.68 11.05
N LYS A 16 49.37 -1.78 10.71
CA LYS A 16 48.55 -1.08 11.71
C LYS A 16 47.28 -0.38 11.21
N GLU A 17 46.89 -0.52 9.94
CA GLU A 17 45.69 0.16 9.43
C GLU A 17 44.49 -0.77 9.15
N GLU A 18 44.68 -2.08 9.12
CA GLU A 18 43.59 -3.01 8.76
C GLU A 18 42.58 -3.31 9.89
N ASN A 19 42.84 -2.87 11.13
CA ASN A 19 41.96 -3.13 12.28
C ASN A 19 40.99 -1.99 12.62
N ALA A 20 41.05 -0.85 11.91
CA ALA A 20 40.14 0.27 12.17
C ALA A 20 38.84 0.20 11.34
N GLU A 21 38.88 -0.42 10.16
CA GLU A 21 37.70 -0.53 9.30
C GLU A 21 36.76 -1.66 9.72
N GLY A 22 37.30 -2.82 10.12
CA GLY A 22 36.48 -3.95 10.60
C GLY A 22 35.66 -3.62 11.86
N GLN A 23 36.19 -2.77 12.75
CA GLN A 23 35.50 -2.36 13.99
C GLN A 23 34.36 -1.35 13.73
N ARG A 24 34.47 -0.52 12.69
CA ARG A 24 33.40 0.42 12.29
C ARG A 24 32.19 -0.29 11.69
N TYR A 25 32.40 -1.39 10.95
CA TYR A 25 31.30 -2.17 10.40
C TYR A 25 30.51 -2.90 11.48
N THR A 26 31.16 -3.48 12.49
CA THR A 26 30.44 -4.14 13.60
C THR A 26 29.64 -3.17 14.46
N GLN A 27 30.10 -1.92 14.63
CA GLN A 27 29.39 -0.92 15.41
C GLN A 27 28.19 -0.31 14.66
N GLN A 28 28.28 -0.15 13.33
CA GLN A 28 27.13 0.23 12.51
C GLN A 28 26.06 -0.86 12.41
N VAL A 29 26.44 -2.14 12.38
CA VAL A 29 25.44 -3.24 12.31
C VAL A 29 24.62 -3.34 13.61
N LEU A 30 25.24 -3.10 14.78
CA LEU A 30 24.54 -3.11 16.07
C LEU A 30 23.64 -1.87 16.30
N GLU A 31 23.95 -0.71 15.71
CA GLU A 31 23.06 0.46 15.77
C GLU A 31 21.88 0.38 14.78
N ILE A 32 22.03 -0.39 13.68
CA ILE A 32 20.97 -0.61 12.69
C ILE A 32 19.94 -1.65 13.19
N GLU A 33 20.30 -2.55 14.11
CA GLU A 33 19.35 -3.48 14.75
C GLU A 33 18.53 -2.84 15.90
N GLY A 34 18.87 -1.62 16.33
CA GLY A 34 18.17 -0.91 17.41
C GLY A 34 17.06 0.07 16.97
N THR A 35 16.86 0.30 15.66
CA THR A 35 15.95 1.36 15.16
C THR A 35 15.01 0.92 14.04
N GLN A 36 14.51 -0.31 14.11
CA GLN A 36 13.28 -0.69 13.41
C GLN A 36 12.28 -1.25 14.41
N MET A 37 11.76 -0.39 15.29
CA MET A 37 10.36 -0.58 15.67
C MET A 37 9.54 -0.33 14.40
N PRO A 38 8.66 -1.26 13.98
CA PRO A 38 7.79 -1.01 12.84
C PRO A 38 6.95 0.23 13.18
N MET A 39 7.22 1.33 12.46
CA MET A 39 6.42 2.54 12.55
C MET A 39 4.99 2.16 12.18
N MET A 40 4.17 2.03 13.21
CA MET A 40 2.74 1.80 13.10
C MET A 40 2.14 2.95 12.30
N THR A 41 1.30 2.60 11.32
CA THR A 41 0.59 3.61 10.53
C THR A 41 -0.48 4.29 11.40
N PRO A 42 -0.94 5.53 11.09
CA PRO A 42 -1.95 6.25 11.88
C PRO A 42 -3.33 5.57 11.95
N VAL A 43 -3.46 4.37 11.39
CA VAL A 43 -4.65 3.53 11.35
C VAL A 43 -4.67 2.57 12.55
N GLN A 44 -3.50 2.29 13.12
CA GLN A 44 -3.38 1.49 14.33
C GLN A 44 -3.81 2.24 15.60
N GLU A 45 -4.10 3.55 15.50
CA GLU A 45 -4.53 4.35 16.65
C GLU A 45 -6.05 4.26 16.95
N GLN A 46 -6.88 3.63 16.12
CA GLN A 46 -8.35 3.59 16.34
C GLN A 46 -9.04 2.24 16.10
N GLY A 47 -8.32 1.14 16.18
CA GLY A 47 -8.93 -0.19 16.27
C GLY A 47 -8.10 -1.03 17.22
N ILE A 48 -8.58 -1.20 18.44
CA ILE A 48 -7.99 -2.15 19.39
C ILE A 48 -8.19 -3.54 18.78
N GLU A 49 -7.23 -4.03 18.01
CA GLU A 49 -7.03 -5.46 17.77
C GLU A 49 -6.56 -6.06 19.10
N SER A 50 -7.48 -6.23 20.05
CA SER A 50 -7.18 -6.96 21.28
C SER A 50 -7.22 -8.45 20.96
N PRO A 51 -6.10 -9.18 21.03
CA PRO A 51 -6.06 -10.64 20.86
C PRO A 51 -6.79 -11.40 21.99
N PHE A 52 -7.52 -10.70 22.87
CA PHE A 52 -8.20 -11.24 24.05
C PHE A 52 -9.73 -11.17 23.99
N ASP A 53 -10.33 -10.65 22.92
CA ASP A 53 -11.80 -10.62 22.80
C ASP A 53 -12.32 -11.82 22.01
N ASP A 54 -12.49 -12.95 22.68
CA ASP A 54 -13.13 -14.13 22.09
C ASP A 54 -14.58 -13.83 21.67
N PRO A 55 -15.10 -14.50 20.61
CA PRO A 55 -16.50 -14.43 20.25
C PRO A 55 -17.40 -14.82 21.43
N ARG A 56 -18.44 -14.02 21.66
CA ARG A 56 -19.33 -14.18 22.83
C ARG A 56 -20.63 -14.89 22.43
N PRO A 57 -21.29 -15.58 23.38
CA PRO A 57 -22.64 -16.07 23.17
C PRO A 57 -23.57 -14.93 22.74
N GLY A 58 -24.46 -15.21 21.79
CA GLY A 58 -25.34 -14.22 21.20
C GLY A 58 -24.71 -13.41 20.06
N GLU A 59 -23.43 -13.57 19.73
CA GLU A 59 -22.81 -12.95 18.56
C GLU A 59 -22.91 -13.85 17.31
N SER A 60 -22.75 -13.27 16.13
CA SER A 60 -22.53 -14.02 14.90
C SER A 60 -21.12 -13.80 14.39
N VAL A 61 -20.42 -14.89 14.13
CA VAL A 61 -19.06 -14.87 13.60
C VAL A 61 -19.10 -15.03 12.09
N VAL A 62 -18.27 -14.27 11.38
CA VAL A 62 -18.26 -14.24 9.92
C VAL A 62 -16.83 -14.21 9.42
N LEU A 63 -16.51 -15.09 8.48
CA LEU A 63 -15.24 -15.11 7.75
C LEU A 63 -15.46 -14.58 6.33
N LEU A 64 -14.74 -13.52 5.99
CA LEU A 64 -14.85 -12.80 4.73
C LEU A 64 -13.52 -12.83 4.00
N SER A 65 -13.58 -13.02 2.69
CA SER A 65 -12.41 -13.15 1.82
C SER A 65 -12.51 -12.19 0.64
N ALA A 66 -11.36 -11.64 0.30
CA ALA A 66 -11.09 -10.94 -0.96
C ALA A 66 -9.66 -11.32 -1.43
N THR A 67 -9.27 -10.92 -2.63
CA THR A 67 -7.96 -11.20 -3.25
C THR A 67 -6.79 -10.80 -2.35
N GLY A 68 -6.23 -11.79 -1.65
CA GLY A 68 -5.06 -11.59 -0.79
C GLY A 68 -5.36 -11.07 0.62
N VAL A 69 -6.63 -10.97 1.02
CA VAL A 69 -7.02 -10.65 2.39
C VAL A 69 -8.18 -11.53 2.88
N VAL A 70 -8.05 -12.02 4.11
CA VAL A 70 -9.09 -12.79 4.80
C VAL A 70 -9.23 -12.23 6.20
N TRP A 71 -10.42 -11.76 6.57
CA TRP A 71 -10.70 -11.27 7.91
C TRP A 71 -11.93 -11.91 8.51
N SER A 72 -11.98 -11.86 9.82
CA SER A 72 -13.05 -12.41 10.63
C SER A 72 -13.62 -11.35 11.56
N TYR A 73 -14.93 -11.37 11.71
CA TYR A 73 -15.67 -10.47 12.58
C TYR A 73 -16.59 -11.25 13.50
N ALA A 74 -16.77 -10.76 14.72
CA ALA A 74 -17.89 -11.09 15.58
C ALA A 74 -18.86 -9.91 15.63
N VAL A 75 -20.16 -10.17 15.52
CA VAL A 75 -21.19 -9.13 15.42
C VAL A 75 -22.33 -9.45 16.38
N ASP A 76 -22.62 -8.51 17.27
CA ASP A 76 -23.71 -8.62 18.26
C ASP A 76 -25.03 -8.03 17.72
N ASP A 77 -26.05 -7.95 18.59
CA ASP A 77 -27.35 -7.34 18.27
C ASP A 77 -27.33 -5.83 18.01
N ARG A 78 -26.23 -5.16 18.34
CA ARG A 78 -26.03 -3.74 18.06
C ARG A 78 -25.56 -3.51 16.62
N LEU A 79 -25.28 -4.59 15.88
CA LEU A 79 -24.78 -4.56 14.51
C LEU A 79 -23.44 -3.82 14.39
N ILE A 80 -22.62 -3.88 15.43
CA ILE A 80 -21.28 -3.28 15.47
C ILE A 80 -20.28 -4.42 15.27
N PRO A 81 -19.63 -4.53 14.09
CA PRO A 81 -18.65 -5.58 13.85
C PRO A 81 -17.39 -5.33 14.65
N ARG A 82 -16.92 -6.38 15.31
CA ARG A 82 -15.66 -6.40 16.05
C ARG A 82 -14.71 -7.37 15.38
N SER A 83 -13.51 -6.90 15.04
CA SER A 83 -12.48 -7.74 14.43
C SER A 83 -12.04 -8.82 15.41
N ILE A 84 -11.97 -10.05 14.93
CA ILE A 84 -11.44 -11.22 15.65
C ILE A 84 -10.40 -11.92 14.77
N THR A 85 -9.58 -12.77 15.35
CA THR A 85 -8.62 -13.56 14.59
C THR A 85 -9.27 -14.81 13.97
N PRO A 86 -8.77 -15.33 12.83
CA PRO A 86 -9.26 -16.57 12.26
C PRO A 86 -9.18 -17.76 13.22
N SER A 87 -8.15 -17.80 14.07
CA SER A 87 -8.00 -18.85 15.09
C SER A 87 -9.13 -18.81 16.13
N GLN A 88 -9.54 -17.62 16.56
CA GLN A 88 -10.67 -17.44 17.48
C GLN A 88 -12.00 -17.81 16.83
N LEU A 89 -12.18 -17.48 15.54
CA LEU A 89 -13.33 -17.92 14.78
C LEU A 89 -13.37 -19.46 14.70
N ILE A 90 -12.28 -20.11 14.33
CA ILE A 90 -12.21 -21.59 14.27
C ILE A 90 -12.51 -22.20 15.64
N ALA A 91 -11.93 -21.65 16.72
CA ALA A 91 -12.21 -22.12 18.08
C ALA A 91 -13.70 -22.00 18.46
N ALA A 92 -14.37 -20.93 18.02
CA ALA A 92 -15.80 -20.74 18.25
C ALA A 92 -16.70 -21.63 17.39
N LEU A 93 -16.26 -22.00 16.18
CA LEU A 93 -16.98 -22.91 15.26
C LEU A 93 -16.75 -24.39 15.59
N GLN A 94 -15.85 -24.72 16.52
CA GLN A 94 -15.55 -26.11 16.85
C GLN A 94 -16.77 -26.77 17.49
N CYS A 95 -17.34 -27.72 16.77
CA CYS A 95 -18.43 -28.56 17.24
C CYS A 95 -18.03 -30.03 17.18
N ASP A 96 -18.55 -30.82 18.12
CA ASP A 96 -18.47 -32.27 18.03
C ASP A 96 -19.39 -32.77 16.89
N PRO A 97 -19.05 -33.85 16.17
CA PRO A 97 -19.93 -34.41 15.14
C PRO A 97 -21.34 -34.77 15.63
N SER A 98 -21.52 -34.99 16.94
CA SER A 98 -22.81 -35.26 17.57
C SER A 98 -23.57 -34.01 18.03
N THR A 99 -22.99 -32.82 17.91
CA THR A 99 -23.64 -31.56 18.30
C THR A 99 -24.86 -31.30 17.41
N PRO A 100 -26.08 -31.20 17.99
CA PRO A 100 -27.27 -30.93 17.20
C PRO A 100 -27.28 -29.48 16.69
N GLY A 101 -27.67 -29.30 15.42
CA GLY A 101 -27.84 -27.98 14.84
C GLY A 101 -28.95 -27.20 15.56
N GLN A 102 -28.64 -25.95 15.91
CA GLN A 102 -29.57 -25.06 16.59
C GLN A 102 -30.20 -24.06 15.61
N LYS A 103 -31.31 -23.44 16.01
CA LYS A 103 -31.97 -22.43 15.19
C LYS A 103 -31.11 -21.16 15.15
N LEU A 104 -30.88 -20.64 13.95
CA LEU A 104 -30.17 -19.38 13.75
C LEU A 104 -30.85 -18.22 14.51
N PRO A 105 -30.08 -17.30 15.12
CA PRO A 105 -30.62 -16.10 15.74
C PRO A 105 -31.46 -15.26 14.75
N GLU A 106 -32.52 -14.61 15.23
CA GLU A 106 -33.43 -13.84 14.35
C GLU A 106 -32.73 -12.74 13.54
N LYS A 107 -31.72 -12.09 14.13
CA LYS A 107 -30.93 -11.02 13.48
C LYS A 107 -29.66 -11.53 12.80
N HIS A 108 -29.48 -12.83 12.63
CA HIS A 108 -28.24 -13.41 12.10
C HIS A 108 -27.87 -12.82 10.74
N ASN A 109 -28.83 -12.70 9.82
CA ASN A 109 -28.56 -12.12 8.50
C ASN A 109 -28.13 -10.64 8.58
N ASP A 110 -28.78 -9.86 9.43
CA ASP A 110 -28.43 -8.44 9.61
C ASP A 110 -27.02 -8.28 10.17
N ARG A 111 -26.63 -9.16 11.11
CA ARG A 111 -25.28 -9.25 11.68
C ARG A 111 -24.25 -9.63 10.63
N VAL A 112 -24.54 -10.64 9.80
CA VAL A 112 -23.68 -11.05 8.68
C VAL A 112 -23.48 -9.89 7.70
N MET A 113 -24.57 -9.21 7.33
CA MET A 113 -24.52 -8.07 6.42
C MET A 113 -23.85 -6.84 7.03
N ALA A 114 -23.86 -6.67 8.35
CA ALA A 114 -23.06 -5.65 9.04
C ALA A 114 -21.56 -5.96 8.93
N GLY A 115 -21.15 -7.20 9.18
CA GLY A 115 -19.77 -7.65 8.97
C GLY A 115 -19.32 -7.50 7.52
N TYR A 116 -20.16 -7.90 6.56
CA TYR A 116 -19.89 -7.72 5.12
C TYR A 116 -19.70 -6.24 4.75
N ARG A 117 -20.57 -5.34 5.25
CA ARG A 117 -20.46 -3.90 4.98
C ARG A 117 -19.17 -3.31 5.53
N GLN A 118 -18.79 -3.68 6.76
CA GLN A 118 -17.53 -3.25 7.36
C GLN A 118 -16.33 -3.75 6.56
N PHE A 119 -16.30 -5.04 6.22
CA PHE A 119 -15.23 -5.61 5.39
C PHE A 119 -15.15 -4.95 4.03
N ARG A 120 -16.29 -4.68 3.39
CA ARG A 120 -16.33 -3.99 2.10
C ARG A 120 -15.77 -2.58 2.22
N GLN A 121 -16.16 -1.81 3.24
CA GLN A 121 -15.62 -0.48 3.48
C GLN A 121 -14.11 -0.53 3.73
N ASP A 122 -13.64 -1.47 4.55
CA ASP A 122 -12.22 -1.60 4.86
C ASP A 122 -11.41 -2.10 3.67
N ALA A 123 -11.96 -3.02 2.86
CA ALA A 123 -11.39 -3.47 1.59
C ALA A 123 -11.36 -2.32 0.58
N GLU A 124 -12.41 -1.50 0.49
CA GLU A 124 -12.46 -0.28 -0.32
C GLU A 124 -11.47 0.78 0.18
N HIS A 125 -11.29 0.95 1.50
CA HIS A 125 -10.29 1.83 2.08
C HIS A 125 -8.87 1.32 1.85
N ARG A 126 -8.65 0.01 1.92
CA ARG A 126 -7.38 -0.63 1.55
C ARG A 126 -7.16 -0.54 0.05
N LEU A 127 -8.17 -0.67 -0.79
CA LEU A 127 -8.09 -0.39 -2.21
C LEU A 127 -7.86 1.10 -2.46
N GLY A 128 -8.40 2.02 -1.68
CA GLY A 128 -8.10 3.45 -1.76
C GLY A 128 -6.66 3.76 -1.35
N ARG A 129 -6.12 3.02 -0.38
CA ARG A 129 -4.71 3.06 0.05
C ARG A 129 -3.77 2.24 -0.85
N SER A 130 -4.26 1.22 -1.56
CA SER A 130 -3.53 0.35 -2.51
C SER A 130 -3.57 0.92 -3.94
N ARG A 131 -4.65 1.64 -4.28
CA ARG A 131 -4.75 2.67 -5.35
C ARG A 131 -3.88 3.90 -5.05
N ARG A 132 -3.25 3.96 -3.88
CA ARG A 132 -1.91 4.56 -3.77
C ARG A 132 -0.89 3.44 -4.01
N PRO A 133 -0.64 3.03 -5.26
CA PRO A 133 0.40 2.06 -5.52
C PRO A 133 1.72 2.66 -5.02
N GLY A 134 2.36 1.93 -4.12
CA GLY A 134 3.72 2.19 -3.64
C GLY A 134 4.79 2.05 -4.73
N SER A 135 4.44 2.01 -6.02
CA SER A 135 5.41 1.91 -7.10
C SER A 135 5.92 3.25 -7.62
N ASP A 136 5.36 4.41 -7.20
CA ASP A 136 6.16 5.64 -7.24
C ASP A 136 5.71 6.81 -6.35
N SER A 137 5.83 6.67 -5.03
CA SER A 137 5.59 7.79 -4.12
C SER A 137 6.51 8.99 -4.41
N ARG A 138 7.69 8.77 -5.00
CA ARG A 138 8.67 9.82 -5.30
C ARG A 138 8.34 10.54 -6.60
N ILE A 139 8.05 9.83 -7.69
CA ILE A 139 7.59 10.44 -8.95
C ILE A 139 6.23 11.09 -8.76
N ARG A 140 5.26 10.44 -8.11
CA ARG A 140 3.96 11.09 -7.91
C ARG A 140 4.08 12.34 -7.05
N ARG A 141 4.91 12.33 -6.01
CA ARG A 141 5.20 13.53 -5.21
C ARG A 141 5.92 14.59 -6.03
N TYR A 142 6.86 14.20 -6.88
CA TYR A 142 7.55 15.06 -7.82
C TYR A 142 6.56 15.72 -8.79
N LEU A 143 5.80 14.93 -9.54
CA LEU A 143 4.79 15.41 -10.49
C LEU A 143 3.74 16.27 -9.78
N SER A 144 3.22 15.84 -8.63
CA SER A 144 2.24 16.61 -7.85
C SER A 144 2.79 17.98 -7.42
N LYS A 145 4.03 18.03 -6.93
CA LYS A 145 4.71 19.29 -6.57
C LYS A 145 4.81 20.21 -7.79
N TYR A 146 5.43 19.73 -8.86
CA TYR A 146 5.75 20.59 -10.02
C TYR A 146 4.52 20.95 -10.87
N LEU A 147 3.51 20.08 -10.96
CA LEU A 147 2.23 20.42 -11.57
C LEU A 147 1.40 21.39 -10.71
N SER A 148 1.64 21.45 -9.40
CA SER A 148 1.00 22.48 -8.56
C SER A 148 1.70 23.82 -8.74
N LEU A 149 3.03 23.83 -8.80
CA LEU A 149 3.81 25.05 -9.11
C LEU A 149 3.46 25.60 -10.49
N ALA A 150 3.42 24.76 -11.52
CA ALA A 150 3.03 25.18 -12.87
C ALA A 150 1.60 25.75 -12.93
N ARG A 151 0.68 25.23 -12.10
CA ARG A 151 -0.68 25.76 -12.00
C ARG A 151 -0.71 27.15 -11.37
N GLU A 152 0.09 27.39 -10.33
CA GLU A 152 0.22 28.71 -9.72
C GLU A 152 0.85 29.72 -10.69
N GLU A 153 1.86 29.29 -11.47
CA GLU A 153 2.46 30.11 -12.53
C GLU A 153 1.46 30.44 -13.65
N ALA A 154 0.56 29.51 -13.97
CA ALA A 154 -0.45 29.65 -15.02
C ALA A 154 -1.76 30.30 -14.56
N LYS A 155 -1.84 30.85 -13.34
CA LYS A 155 -3.11 31.31 -12.72
C LYS A 155 -3.92 32.31 -13.57
N ASP A 156 -3.23 33.13 -14.36
CA ASP A 156 -3.86 34.14 -15.22
C ASP A 156 -4.17 33.62 -16.65
N ASN A 157 -3.86 32.36 -16.95
CA ASN A 157 -4.09 31.73 -18.24
C ASN A 157 -5.05 30.53 -18.12
N PRO A 158 -6.35 30.71 -18.44
CA PRO A 158 -7.35 29.65 -18.26
C PRO A 158 -7.10 28.42 -19.15
N GLU A 159 -6.55 28.60 -20.36
CA GLU A 159 -6.26 27.49 -21.27
C GLU A 159 -5.13 26.60 -20.71
N GLU A 160 -4.06 27.23 -20.20
CA GLU A 160 -2.93 26.51 -19.61
C GLU A 160 -3.33 25.84 -18.28
N LEU A 161 -4.21 26.47 -17.49
CA LEU A 161 -4.78 25.84 -16.29
C LEU A 161 -5.57 24.57 -16.63
N GLN A 162 -6.41 24.61 -17.66
CA GLN A 162 -7.18 23.45 -18.10
C GLN A 162 -6.26 22.33 -18.58
N ARG A 163 -5.22 22.68 -19.35
CA ARG A 163 -4.19 21.76 -19.82
C ARG A 163 -3.47 21.06 -18.67
N ILE A 164 -3.03 21.82 -17.67
CA ILE A 164 -2.39 21.28 -16.46
C ILE A 164 -3.35 20.40 -15.67
N ALA A 165 -4.63 20.77 -15.57
CA ALA A 165 -5.65 19.96 -14.89
C ALA A 165 -5.81 18.57 -15.54
N VAL A 166 -5.89 18.50 -16.86
CA VAL A 166 -5.96 17.22 -17.61
C VAL A 166 -4.72 16.37 -17.35
N LEU A 167 -3.52 16.97 -17.38
CA LEU A 167 -2.28 16.24 -17.10
C LEU A 167 -2.23 15.71 -15.67
N ARG A 168 -2.70 16.50 -14.69
CA ARG A 168 -2.79 16.05 -13.30
C ARG A 168 -3.71 14.84 -13.15
N GLN A 169 -4.88 14.88 -13.79
CA GLN A 169 -5.83 13.78 -13.75
C GLN A 169 -5.20 12.50 -14.31
N ILE A 170 -4.57 12.58 -15.49
CA ILE A 170 -3.95 11.42 -16.14
C ILE A 170 -2.78 10.87 -15.32
N PHE A 171 -1.81 11.72 -14.98
CA PHE A 171 -0.50 11.27 -14.48
C PHE A 171 -0.43 11.08 -12.96
N LEU A 172 -1.41 11.59 -12.21
CA LEU A 172 -1.53 11.29 -10.77
C LEU A 172 -2.40 10.06 -10.49
N ASP A 173 -3.10 9.53 -11.51
CA ASP A 173 -3.86 8.28 -11.45
C ASP A 173 -3.04 7.04 -11.84
N LYS A 174 -3.70 5.89 -11.91
CA LYS A 174 -3.06 4.61 -12.25
C LYS A 174 -2.66 4.64 -13.72
N LEU A 175 -1.36 4.52 -13.97
CA LEU A 175 -0.79 4.53 -15.31
C LEU A 175 -0.38 3.12 -15.75
N PRO A 176 -0.36 2.83 -17.07
CA PRO A 176 0.24 1.62 -17.60
C PRO A 176 1.72 1.50 -17.22
N GLU A 177 2.19 0.28 -16.94
CA GLU A 177 3.58 0.04 -16.54
C GLU A 177 4.59 0.51 -17.60
N SER A 178 4.20 0.50 -18.88
CA SER A 178 5.01 0.99 -20.00
C SER A 178 5.34 2.48 -19.94
N VAL A 179 4.60 3.28 -19.17
CA VAL A 179 4.80 4.72 -19.01
C VAL A 179 5.74 5.04 -17.84
N LEU A 180 5.83 4.15 -16.85
CA LEU A 180 6.59 4.39 -15.62
C LEU A 180 8.10 4.62 -15.83
N PRO A 181 8.81 3.91 -16.73
CA PRO A 181 10.22 4.19 -17.02
C PRO A 181 10.42 5.62 -17.54
N GLU A 182 9.56 6.09 -18.45
CA GLU A 182 9.70 7.45 -18.97
C GLU A 182 9.44 8.52 -17.91
N LEU A 183 8.54 8.26 -16.95
CA LEU A 183 8.37 9.16 -15.81
C LEU A 183 9.58 9.16 -14.89
N ARG A 184 10.27 8.01 -14.72
CA ARG A 184 11.53 7.94 -13.97
C ARG A 184 12.57 8.83 -14.64
N ASP A 185 12.70 8.74 -15.96
CA ASP A 185 13.62 9.57 -16.73
C ASP A 185 13.31 11.07 -16.56
N ILE A 186 12.03 11.48 -16.61
CA ILE A 186 11.61 12.87 -16.35
C ILE A 186 12.12 13.37 -15.00
N ARG A 187 11.97 12.54 -13.96
CA ARG A 187 12.42 12.87 -12.61
C ARG A 187 13.95 12.90 -12.51
N GLU A 188 14.63 11.95 -13.12
CA GLU A 188 16.11 11.87 -13.12
C GLU A 188 16.74 13.05 -13.85
N LEU A 189 16.12 13.49 -14.95
CA LEU A 189 16.50 14.69 -15.69
C LEU A 189 16.08 15.99 -15.00
N GLY A 190 15.27 15.91 -13.93
CA GLY A 190 14.83 17.07 -13.17
C GLY A 190 14.02 18.07 -14.00
N LEU A 191 13.16 17.61 -14.90
CA LEU A 191 12.36 18.51 -15.75
C LEU A 191 11.26 19.24 -14.97
N GLU A 192 11.26 20.57 -15.02
CA GLU A 192 10.31 21.43 -14.30
C GLU A 192 9.51 22.33 -15.27
N SER A 193 8.47 23.00 -14.72
CA SER A 193 7.59 23.96 -15.39
C SER A 193 7.24 23.56 -16.84
N THR A 194 7.58 24.39 -17.84
CA THR A 194 7.20 24.17 -19.24
C THR A 194 7.84 22.91 -19.85
N GLY A 195 9.05 22.55 -19.42
CA GLY A 195 9.72 21.33 -19.86
C GLY A 195 9.00 20.07 -19.40
N LEU A 196 8.50 20.09 -18.16
CA LEU A 196 7.67 19.04 -17.60
C LEU A 196 6.35 18.90 -18.37
N ILE A 197 5.61 20.00 -18.55
CA ILE A 197 4.30 19.99 -19.23
C ILE A 197 4.44 19.43 -20.63
N ARG A 198 5.39 19.92 -21.43
CA ARG A 198 5.64 19.43 -22.80
C ARG A 198 5.95 17.93 -22.84
N ARG A 199 6.76 17.44 -21.89
CA ARG A 199 7.14 16.02 -21.89
C ARG A 199 5.97 15.13 -21.45
N LEU A 200 5.18 15.55 -20.48
CA LEU A 200 3.97 14.84 -20.07
C LEU A 200 2.92 14.79 -21.19
N GLU A 201 2.79 15.86 -21.97
CA GLU A 201 1.92 15.82 -23.15
C GLU A 201 2.41 14.90 -24.24
N ALA A 202 3.71 14.93 -24.54
CA ALA A 202 4.30 14.01 -25.50
C ALA A 202 4.02 12.55 -25.09
N LEU A 203 4.16 12.24 -23.79
CA LEU A 203 3.77 10.94 -23.23
C LEU A 203 2.28 10.65 -23.39
N ARG A 204 1.42 11.62 -23.07
CA ARG A 204 -0.02 11.50 -23.22
C ARG A 204 -0.39 11.11 -24.65
N PHE A 205 0.17 11.78 -25.66
CA PHE A 205 -0.10 11.47 -27.06
C PHE A 205 0.51 10.13 -27.49
N ARG A 206 1.76 9.85 -27.10
CA ARG A 206 2.47 8.61 -27.44
C ARG A 206 1.73 7.37 -26.95
N TYR A 207 1.25 7.40 -25.70
CA TYR A 207 0.56 6.29 -25.06
C TYR A 207 -0.97 6.41 -25.15
N ARG A 208 -1.50 7.40 -25.88
CA ARG A 208 -2.93 7.67 -26.05
C ARG A 208 -3.70 7.73 -24.71
N LEU A 209 -3.11 8.39 -23.72
CA LEU A 209 -3.68 8.50 -22.38
C LEU A 209 -4.82 9.53 -22.38
N ALA A 210 -5.99 9.10 -21.92
CA ALA A 210 -7.17 9.95 -21.76
C ALA A 210 -7.44 10.19 -20.26
N PRO A 211 -7.97 11.36 -19.87
CA PRO A 211 -8.50 11.54 -18.54
C PRO A 211 -9.65 10.55 -18.32
N ILE A 212 -9.70 9.92 -17.15
CA ILE A 212 -10.79 9.01 -16.79
C ILE A 212 -12.06 9.86 -16.72
N ALA A 213 -13.04 9.60 -17.58
CA ALA A 213 -14.35 10.25 -17.47
C ALA A 213 -15.03 9.75 -16.19
N ASP A 214 -15.59 10.66 -15.39
CA ASP A 214 -16.31 10.33 -14.15
C ASP A 214 -17.52 9.38 -14.39
N ASP A 215 -17.92 9.18 -15.66
CA ASP A 215 -19.02 8.30 -16.08
C ASP A 215 -18.58 6.86 -16.44
N GLU A 216 -17.26 6.58 -16.52
CA GLU A 216 -16.73 5.22 -16.79
C GLU A 216 -16.12 4.59 -15.54
N VAL A 217 -16.90 4.53 -14.46
CA VAL A 217 -16.74 3.47 -13.44
C VAL A 217 -17.35 2.13 -13.94
N GLY A 218 -17.66 2.04 -15.24
CA GLY A 218 -18.04 0.83 -15.95
C GLY A 218 -16.83 0.13 -16.54
N GLU A 219 -16.49 -1.03 -15.99
CA GLU A 219 -15.84 -2.13 -16.71
C GLU A 219 -14.57 -1.79 -17.51
N THR A 220 -13.55 -1.20 -16.86
CA THR A 220 -12.19 -1.58 -17.25
C THR A 220 -11.88 -2.91 -16.56
N THR A 221 -11.59 -3.93 -17.35
CA THR A 221 -11.18 -5.29 -16.96
C THR A 221 -9.99 -5.28 -16.00
N MET A 222 -10.27 -5.06 -14.72
CA MET A 222 -9.51 -5.58 -13.60
C MET A 222 -10.47 -6.52 -12.90
N GLU A 223 -10.00 -7.73 -12.60
CA GLU A 223 -10.71 -8.69 -11.77
C GLU A 223 -11.37 -7.91 -10.62
N THR A 224 -12.69 -7.74 -10.69
CA THR A 224 -13.40 -7.17 -9.56
C THR A 224 -13.14 -8.15 -8.44
N GLU A 225 -12.41 -7.69 -7.45
CA GLU A 225 -12.09 -8.47 -6.27
C GLU A 225 -13.40 -8.68 -5.51
N ILE A 226 -14.13 -9.73 -5.90
CA ILE A 226 -15.44 -10.07 -5.37
C ILE A 226 -15.23 -10.42 -3.90
N VAL A 227 -15.77 -9.59 -3.00
CA VAL A 227 -15.88 -9.94 -1.59
C VAL A 227 -16.79 -11.15 -1.47
N ARG A 228 -16.26 -12.24 -0.92
CA ARG A 228 -17.00 -13.49 -0.70
C ARG A 228 -17.19 -13.74 0.78
N ILE A 229 -18.41 -14.11 1.15
CA ILE A 229 -18.70 -14.70 2.46
C ILE A 229 -18.26 -16.16 2.39
N VAL A 230 -17.29 -16.54 3.20
CA VAL A 230 -16.74 -17.90 3.21
C VAL A 230 -17.52 -18.77 4.20
N CYS A 231 -17.76 -18.25 5.40
CA CYS A 231 -18.48 -18.94 6.46
C CYS A 231 -19.13 -17.90 7.39
N SER A 232 -20.31 -18.24 7.92
CA SER A 232 -20.97 -17.48 8.98
C SER A 232 -21.71 -18.41 9.92
N GLU A 233 -21.61 -18.17 11.23
CA GLU A 233 -22.31 -18.94 12.25
C GLU A 233 -22.84 -18.03 13.37
N GLY A 234 -23.95 -18.44 13.99
CA GLY A 234 -24.51 -17.76 15.16
C GLY A 234 -24.13 -18.52 16.43
N LEU A 235 -23.43 -17.85 17.35
CA LEU A 235 -23.12 -18.38 18.67
C LEU A 235 -24.33 -18.15 19.57
N LEU A 236 -24.83 -19.21 20.18
CA LEU A 236 -25.98 -19.20 21.10
C LEU A 236 -25.52 -19.30 22.55
#